data_AF-A0A4R3ZG22-F1
#
_entry.id   AF-A0A4R3ZG22-F1
#
_cell.length_a   1.000
_cell.length_b   1.000
_cell.length_c   1.000
_cell.angle_alpha   90.00
_cell.angle_beta   90.00
_cell.angle_gamma   90.00
#
_symmetry.space_group_name_H-M   'P 1'
#
loop_
_entity.id
_entity.type
_entity.pdbx_description
1 polymer ?
#
loop_
_entity_poly.entity_id
_entity_poly.type
_entity_poly.pdbx_seq_one_letter_code
_entity_poly.pdbx_strand_id
1 'polypeptide(L)'
;MSSHSAERIGGWLLAPLAWLLVALLSTSLSLLIFANALMSSQTFALLKAMSAGHLLLWVGSLLFAVAMWYYTLWLTIAFFKRRTVVPKHYIIWLLISLLLAIKSFAFSPISDVLALRQLLFPLLAAALLVPYFKRSERVKRTFVNL
;
A
#
# COMPACT_ATOMS: atom_id res chain seq x y z
N MET A 1 -30.32 -32.50 2.64
CA MET A 1 -28.95 -32.02 2.93
C MET A 1 -28.64 -30.84 2.04
N SER A 2 -28.88 -29.61 2.52
CA SER A 2 -28.52 -28.37 1.82
C SER A 2 -27.06 -28.06 2.09
N SER A 3 -26.19 -28.41 1.14
CA SER A 3 -24.79 -27.98 1.14
C SER A 3 -24.74 -26.46 0.90
N HIS A 4 -24.80 -25.69 1.99
CA HIS A 4 -24.30 -24.31 1.99
C HIS A 4 -22.81 -24.36 1.66
N SER A 5 -22.49 -24.40 0.37
CA SER A 5 -21.14 -24.11 -0.12
C SER A 5 -20.89 -22.65 0.25
N ALA A 6 -20.25 -22.45 1.40
CA ALA A 6 -19.69 -21.17 1.79
C ALA A 6 -18.99 -20.60 0.55
N GLU A 7 -19.50 -19.50 0.02
CA GLU A 7 -19.00 -18.92 -1.21
C GLU A 7 -17.52 -18.59 -0.98
N ARG A 8 -16.64 -19.49 -1.48
CA ARG A 8 -15.18 -19.40 -1.35
C ARG A 8 -14.81 -18.01 -1.86
N ILE A 9 -13.94 -17.28 -1.14
CA ILE A 9 -13.25 -16.13 -1.73
C ILE A 9 -12.51 -16.71 -2.94
N GLY A 10 -13.11 -16.54 -4.13
CA GLY A 10 -12.80 -17.37 -5.28
C GLY A 10 -12.98 -16.56 -6.56
N GLY A 11 -11.88 -16.45 -7.32
CA GLY A 11 -11.80 -15.76 -8.61
C GLY A 11 -11.02 -14.45 -8.54
N TRP A 12 -11.40 -13.48 -9.39
CA TRP A 12 -10.73 -12.20 -9.61
C TRP A 12 -10.50 -11.32 -8.37
N LEU A 13 -11.12 -11.62 -7.22
CA LEU A 13 -10.84 -10.98 -5.92
C LEU A 13 -9.47 -11.34 -5.33
N LEU A 14 -8.84 -12.42 -5.82
CA LEU A 14 -7.47 -12.78 -5.46
C LEU A 14 -6.44 -11.79 -6.00
N ALA A 15 -6.70 -11.12 -7.13
CA ALA A 15 -5.78 -10.12 -7.67
C ALA A 15 -5.62 -8.90 -6.75
N PRO A 16 -6.71 -8.25 -6.26
CA PRO A 16 -6.59 -7.20 -5.25
C PRO A 16 -5.96 -7.67 -3.94
N LEU A 17 -6.26 -8.91 -3.51
CA LEU A 17 -5.66 -9.49 -2.31
C LEU A 17 -4.14 -9.66 -2.48
N ALA A 18 -3.71 -10.26 -3.59
CA ALA A 18 -2.30 -10.46 -3.90
C ALA A 18 -1.57 -9.13 -3.97
N TRP A 19 -2.16 -8.11 -4.58
CA TRP A 19 -1.59 -6.77 -4.63
C TRP A 19 -1.43 -6.15 -3.23
N LEU A 20 -2.42 -6.28 -2.35
CA LEU A 20 -2.29 -5.84 -0.96
C LEU A 20 -1.18 -6.59 -0.21
N LEU A 21 -1.08 -7.90 -0.38
CA LEU A 21 -0.05 -8.70 0.27
C LEU A 21 1.35 -8.32 -0.22
N VAL A 22 1.52 -8.14 -1.53
CA VAL A 22 2.79 -7.65 -2.09
C VAL A 22 3.12 -6.27 -1.53
N ALA A 23 2.17 -5.34 -1.50
CA ALA A 23 2.40 -4.01 -0.94
C ALA A 23 2.71 -4.02 0.56
N LEU A 24 2.03 -4.87 1.33
CA LEU A 24 2.31 -5.06 2.76
C LEU A 24 3.70 -5.62 2.98
N LEU A 25 4.12 -6.62 2.21
CA LEU A 25 5.47 -7.20 2.27
C LEU A 25 6.53 -6.17 1.87
N SER A 26 6.32 -5.42 0.78
CA SER A 26 7.23 -4.38 0.33
C SER A 26 7.40 -3.28 1.39
N THR A 27 6.30 -2.78 1.96
CA THR A 27 6.36 -1.74 2.99
C THR A 27 6.99 -2.25 4.30
N SER A 28 6.72 -3.51 4.67
CA SER A 28 7.37 -4.15 5.83
C SER A 28 8.87 -4.29 5.62
N LEU A 29 9.30 -4.69 4.43
CA LEU A 29 10.72 -4.78 4.06
C LEU A 29 11.38 -3.41 4.08
N SER A 30 10.74 -2.38 3.53
CA SER A 30 11.24 -1.01 3.62
C SER A 30 11.44 -0.55 5.07
N LEU A 31 10.48 -0.84 5.96
CA LEU A 31 10.62 -0.52 7.39
C LEU A 31 11.79 -1.26 8.04
N LEU A 32 12.03 -2.53 7.68
CA LEU A 32 13.18 -3.28 8.16
C LEU A 32 14.50 -2.68 7.66
N ILE A 33 14.58 -2.27 6.39
CA ILE A 33 15.75 -1.58 5.83
C ILE A 33 15.97 -0.25 6.56
N PHE A 34 14.91 0.52 6.82
CA PHE A 34 14.99 1.77 7.58
C PHE A 34 15.46 1.53 9.02
N ALA A 35 14.91 0.52 9.71
CA ALA A 35 15.30 0.15 11.07
C ALA A 35 16.77 -0.30 11.13
N ASN A 36 17.22 -1.11 10.16
CA ASN A 36 18.60 -1.52 10.06
C ASN A 36 19.54 -0.36 9.73
N ALA A 37 19.11 0.55 8.84
CA ALA A 37 19.85 1.77 8.55
C ALA A 37 19.97 2.67 9.79
N LEU A 38 18.92 2.77 10.60
CA LEU A 38 18.95 3.46 11.90
C LEU A 38 20.00 2.85 12.84
N MET A 39 20.19 1.53 12.84
CA MET A 39 21.24 0.89 13.67
C MET A 39 22.67 1.16 13.17
N SER A 40 22.84 1.65 11.94
CA SER A 40 24.15 2.04 11.41
C SER A 40 24.63 3.36 12.04
N SER A 41 25.88 3.36 12.51
CA SER A 41 26.56 4.54 13.06
C SER A 41 26.64 5.70 12.05
N GLN A 42 26.71 5.38 10.76
CA GLN A 42 26.74 6.37 9.68
C GLN A 42 25.44 7.17 9.57
N THR A 43 24.29 6.50 9.70
CA THR A 43 22.97 7.17 9.66
C THR A 43 22.78 8.07 10.87
N PHE A 44 23.21 7.64 12.06
CA PHE A 44 23.18 8.49 13.25
C PHE A 44 24.08 9.73 13.13
N ALA A 45 25.25 9.60 12.51
CA ALA A 45 26.13 10.74 12.25
C ALA A 45 25.47 11.75 11.29
N LEU A 46 24.83 11.27 10.23
CA LEU A 46 24.09 12.10 9.29
C LEU A 46 22.87 12.78 9.93
N LEU A 47 22.09 12.06 10.74
CA LEU A 47 20.95 12.59 11.47
C LEU A 47 21.35 13.71 12.44
N LYS A 48 22.49 13.56 13.14
CA LYS A 48 23.03 14.59 14.03
C LYS A 48 23.57 15.81 13.27
N ALA A 49 24.05 15.62 12.05
CA ALA A 49 24.56 16.69 11.19
C ALA A 49 23.45 17.45 10.43
N MET A 50 22.22 16.93 10.41
CA MET A 50 21.10 17.57 9.71
C MET A 50 20.55 18.79 10.47
N SER A 51 20.23 19.85 9.72
CA SER A 51 19.50 21.00 10.26
C SER A 51 18.13 20.59 10.83
N ALA A 52 17.63 21.31 11.84
CA ALA A 52 16.36 21.01 12.51
C ALA A 52 15.16 20.87 11.54
N GLY A 53 15.09 21.70 10.49
CA GLY A 53 14.02 21.62 9.49
C GLY A 53 14.03 20.32 8.68
N HIS A 54 15.21 19.87 8.26
CA HIS A 54 15.34 18.59 7.55
C HIS A 54 15.10 17.39 8.47
N LEU A 55 15.47 17.49 9.75
CA LEU A 55 15.18 16.45 10.74
C LEU A 55 13.67 16.31 10.98
N LEU A 56 12.93 17.42 11.07
CA LEU A 56 11.47 17.43 11.15
C LEU A 56 10.83 16.75 9.93
N LEU A 57 11.29 17.06 8.72
CA LEU A 57 10.81 16.41 7.50
C LEU A 57 11.12 14.91 7.49
N TRP A 58 12.30 14.51 7.96
CA TRP A 58 12.71 13.11 8.07
C TRP A 58 11.81 12.35 9.05
N VAL A 59 11.62 12.86 10.27
CA VAL A 59 10.70 12.28 11.28
C VAL A 59 9.26 12.25 10.75
N GLY A 60 8.81 13.31 10.09
CA GLY A 60 7.49 13.37 9.46
C GLY A 60 7.31 12.28 8.39
N SER A 61 8.32 12.04 7.55
CA SER A 61 8.29 10.97 6.56
C SER A 61 8.26 9.57 7.19
N LEU A 62 9.00 9.37 8.29
CA LEU A 62 9.01 8.12 9.04
C LEU A 62 7.64 7.85 9.67
N LEU A 63 7.05 8.84 10.33
CA LEU A 63 5.69 8.75 10.89
C LEU A 63 4.66 8.44 9.80
N PHE A 64 4.75 9.11 8.66
CA PHE A 64 3.86 8.87 7.53
C PHE A 64 4.02 7.46 6.95
N ALA A 65 5.25 6.95 6.86
CA ALA A 65 5.52 5.58 6.42
C ALA A 65 4.92 4.54 7.39
N VAL A 66 5.08 4.73 8.69
CA VAL A 66 4.48 3.86 9.72
C VAL A 66 2.95 3.92 9.67
N ALA A 67 2.37 5.12 9.51
CA ALA A 67 0.93 5.29 9.36
C ALA A 67 0.40 4.56 8.11
N MET A 68 1.08 4.69 6.98
CA MET A 68 0.74 3.98 5.74
C MET A 68 0.85 2.46 5.89
N TRP A 69 1.87 1.97 6.58
CA TRP A 69 2.03 0.55 6.87
C TRP A 69 0.87 0.02 7.74
N TYR A 70 0.53 0.72 8.82
CA TYR A 70 -0.59 0.37 9.68
C TYR A 70 -1.92 0.37 8.91
N TYR A 71 -2.14 1.38 8.06
CA TYR A 71 -3.34 1.47 7.22
C TYR A 71 -3.42 0.30 6.22
N THR A 72 -2.29 -0.10 5.62
CA THR A 72 -2.21 -1.26 4.71
C THR A 72 -2.49 -2.58 5.44
N LEU A 73 -1.97 -2.73 6.65
CA LEU A 73 -2.20 -3.90 7.51
C LEU A 73 -3.68 -3.98 7.91
N TRP A 74 -4.27 -2.87 8.37
CA TRP A 74 -5.69 -2.79 8.70
C TRP A 74 -6.57 -3.13 7.50
N LEU A 75 -6.26 -2.58 6.31
CA LEU A 75 -7.01 -2.85 5.09
C LEU A 75 -6.91 -4.31 4.68
N THR A 76 -5.74 -4.93 4.84
CA THR A 76 -5.53 -6.37 4.60
C THR A 76 -6.39 -7.21 5.54
N ILE A 77 -6.39 -6.92 6.84
CA ILE A 77 -7.25 -7.60 7.82
C ILE A 77 -8.74 -7.38 7.50
N ALA A 78 -9.13 -6.15 7.17
CA ALA A 78 -10.51 -5.81 6.81
C ALA A 78 -10.97 -6.57 5.57
N PHE A 79 -10.07 -6.76 4.59
CA PHE A 79 -10.30 -7.54 3.38
C PHE A 79 -10.57 -9.01 3.73
N PHE A 80 -9.73 -9.64 4.56
CA PHE A 80 -9.95 -11.01 5.03
C PHE A 80 -11.25 -11.15 5.85
N LYS A 81 -11.59 -10.14 6.67
CA LYS A 81 -12.84 -10.08 7.44
C LYS A 81 -14.07 -9.71 6.61
N ARG A 82 -13.97 -9.62 5.28
CA ARG A 82 -15.06 -9.30 4.35
C ARG A 82 -15.86 -8.04 4.73
N ARG A 83 -15.20 -7.00 5.27
CA ARG A 83 -15.89 -5.78 5.73
C ARG A 83 -16.43 -4.96 4.56
N THR A 84 -17.67 -4.47 4.68
CA THR A 84 -18.35 -3.63 3.67
C THR A 84 -17.60 -2.35 3.27
N VAL A 85 -16.74 -1.85 4.16
CA VAL A 85 -15.94 -0.63 3.95
C VAL A 85 -14.70 -0.84 3.07
N VAL A 86 -14.30 -2.09 2.81
CA VAL A 86 -13.06 -2.45 2.11
C VAL A 86 -13.00 -1.87 0.69
N PRO A 87 -14.02 -1.99 -0.18
CA PRO A 87 -13.93 -1.48 -1.55
C PRO A 87 -13.63 0.02 -1.62
N LYS A 88 -14.24 0.82 -0.72
CA LYS A 88 -14.02 2.27 -0.66
C LYS A 88 -12.59 2.59 -0.18
N HIS A 89 -12.17 1.97 0.93
CA HIS A 89 -10.85 2.22 1.52
C HIS A 89 -9.72 1.71 0.64
N TYR A 90 -9.95 0.63 -0.12
CA TYR A 90 -9.00 0.10 -1.09
C TYR A 90 -8.75 1.09 -2.23
N ILE A 91 -9.81 1.68 -2.79
CA ILE A 91 -9.67 2.71 -3.83
C ILE A 91 -8.90 3.92 -3.28
N ILE A 92 -9.24 4.38 -2.07
CA ILE A 92 -8.53 5.48 -1.42
C ILE A 92 -7.06 5.12 -1.21
N TRP A 93 -6.76 3.92 -0.74
CA TRP A 93 -5.41 3.42 -0.54
C TRP A 93 -4.61 3.35 -1.86
N LEU A 94 -5.23 2.91 -2.96
CA LEU A 94 -4.60 2.93 -4.29
C LEU A 94 -4.28 4.35 -4.75
N LEU A 95 -5.20 5.30 -4.56
CA LEU A 95 -5.00 6.70 -4.94
C LEU A 95 -3.88 7.34 -4.11
N ILE A 96 -3.84 7.08 -2.80
CA ILE A 96 -2.74 7.56 -1.94
C ILE A 96 -1.42 6.94 -2.40
N SER A 97 -1.39 5.63 -2.68
CA SER A 97 -0.19 4.94 -3.17
C SER A 97 0.29 5.50 -4.50
N LEU A 98 -0.64 5.83 -5.40
CA LEU A 98 -0.33 6.48 -6.68
C LEU A 98 0.23 7.90 -6.48
N LEU A 99 -0.38 8.70 -5.61
CA LEU A 99 0.12 10.04 -5.28
C LEU A 99 1.53 9.98 -4.68
N LEU A 100 1.81 9.01 -3.81
CA LEU A 100 3.13 8.79 -3.24
C LEU A 100 4.14 8.35 -4.30
N ALA A 101 3.74 7.48 -5.25
CA ALA A 101 4.59 7.08 -6.35
C ALA A 101 4.93 8.27 -7.27
N ILE A 102 3.95 9.14 -7.57
CA ILE A 102 4.18 10.37 -8.36
C ILE A 102 5.11 11.33 -7.61
N LYS A 103 4.91 11.53 -6.31
CA LYS A 103 5.83 12.32 -5.48
C LYS A 103 7.23 11.72 -5.52
N SER A 104 7.37 10.41 -5.31
CA SER A 104 8.66 9.74 -5.32
C SER A 104 9.34 9.84 -6.69
N PHE A 105 8.58 9.77 -7.78
CA PHE A 105 9.07 9.97 -9.14
C PHE A 105 9.58 11.40 -9.36
N ALA A 106 8.79 12.41 -8.99
CA ALA A 106 9.13 13.82 -9.20
C ALA A 106 10.36 14.29 -8.38
N PHE A 107 10.65 13.62 -7.26
CA PHE A 107 11.77 13.96 -6.37
C PHE A 107 12.86 12.87 -6.33
N SER A 108 12.85 11.92 -7.28
CA SER A 108 13.81 10.82 -7.33
C SER A 108 15.18 11.30 -7.85
N PRO A 109 16.29 11.07 -7.11
CA PRO A 109 17.65 11.28 -7.62
C PRO A 109 18.13 10.12 -8.52
N ILE A 110 17.27 9.14 -8.79
CA ILE A 110 17.56 7.89 -9.51
C ILE A 110 17.17 8.05 -10.99
N SER A 111 17.80 7.27 -11.88
CA SER A 111 17.56 7.33 -13.33
C SER A 111 16.08 7.17 -13.71
N ASP A 112 15.64 7.96 -14.69
CA ASP A 112 14.23 8.07 -15.13
C ASP A 112 13.58 6.71 -15.44
N VAL A 113 14.36 5.76 -15.98
CA VAL A 113 13.89 4.41 -16.33
C VAL A 113 13.48 3.62 -15.09
N LEU A 114 14.23 3.71 -13.99
CA LEU A 114 13.90 2.98 -12.77
C LEU A 114 12.71 3.63 -12.05
N ALA A 115 12.68 4.97 -12.04
CA ALA A 115 11.57 5.74 -11.48
C ALA A 115 10.26 5.46 -12.23
N LEU A 116 10.30 5.37 -13.57
CA LEU A 116 9.16 4.98 -14.39
C LEU A 116 8.67 3.57 -14.06
N ARG A 117 9.57 2.58 -13.90
CA ARG A 117 9.18 1.22 -13.52
C ARG A 117 8.46 1.19 -12.17
N GLN A 118 8.92 1.97 -11.19
CA GLN A 118 8.27 2.06 -9.89
C GLN A 118 6.89 2.72 -9.95
N LEU A 119 6.67 3.66 -10.87
CA LEU A 119 5.38 4.32 -11.09
C LEU A 119 4.39 3.44 -11.87
N LEU A 120 4.90 2.66 -12.84
CA LEU A 120 4.06 1.84 -13.73
C LEU A 120 3.23 0.81 -12.96
N PHE A 121 3.79 0.12 -11.95
CA PHE A 121 3.04 -0.90 -11.22
C PHE A 121 1.86 -0.33 -10.40
N PRO A 122 2.04 0.73 -9.57
CA PRO A 122 0.93 1.41 -8.91
C PRO A 122 -0.10 1.99 -9.89
N LEU A 123 0.35 2.53 -11.01
CA LEU A 123 -0.52 3.09 -12.05
C LEU A 123 -1.41 2.01 -12.68
N LEU A 124 -0.81 0.88 -13.09
CA LEU A 124 -1.52 -0.26 -13.65
C LEU A 124 -2.47 -0.89 -12.62
N ALA A 125 -2.01 -1.04 -11.37
CA ALA A 125 -2.85 -1.53 -10.28
C ALA A 125 -4.07 -0.63 -10.06
N ALA A 126 -3.87 0.70 -10.02
CA ALA A 126 -4.98 1.65 -9.92
C ALA A 126 -5.92 1.57 -11.13
N ALA A 127 -5.37 1.58 -12.35
CA ALA A 127 -6.13 1.57 -13.61
C ALA A 127 -6.98 0.30 -13.77
N LEU A 128 -6.50 -0.86 -13.29
CA LEU A 128 -7.22 -2.13 -13.38
C LEU A 128 -8.15 -2.37 -12.19
N LEU A 129 -7.69 -2.11 -10.96
CA LEU A 129 -8.43 -2.45 -9.75
C LEU A 129 -9.56 -1.44 -9.46
N VAL A 130 -9.39 -0.15 -9.72
CA VAL A 130 -10.45 0.86 -9.49
C VAL A 130 -11.73 0.56 -10.28
N PRO A 131 -11.71 0.34 -11.61
CA PRO A 131 -12.92 0.00 -12.35
C PRO A 131 -13.48 -1.37 -11.95
N TYR A 132 -12.62 -2.32 -11.59
CA TYR A 132 -13.03 -3.63 -11.07
C TYR A 132 -13.86 -3.49 -9.77
N PHE A 133 -13.36 -2.72 -8.79
CA PHE A 133 -14.09 -2.47 -7.53
C PHE A 133 -15.38 -1.67 -7.73
N LYS A 134 -15.43 -0.75 -8.71
CA LYS A 134 -16.64 0.03 -9.02
C LYS A 134 -17.72 -0.78 -9.75
N ARG A 135 -17.34 -1.66 -10.69
CA ARG A 135 -18.28 -2.32 -11.62
C ARG A 135 -18.59 -3.77 -11.28
N SER A 136 -17.80 -4.44 -10.44
CA SER A 136 -17.96 -5.87 -10.16
C SER A 136 -19.13 -6.16 -9.21
N GLU A 137 -20.17 -6.80 -9.73
CA GLU A 137 -21.30 -7.33 -8.95
C GLU A 137 -20.85 -8.38 -7.91
N ARG A 138 -19.75 -9.10 -8.14
CA ARG A 138 -19.18 -10.05 -7.16
C ARG A 138 -18.59 -9.36 -5.93
N VAL A 139 -17.95 -8.21 -6.09
CA VAL A 139 -17.45 -7.41 -4.96
C VAL A 139 -18.64 -6.93 -4.11
N LYS A 140 -19.70 -6.43 -4.75
CA LYS A 140 -20.92 -6.04 -4.06
C LYS A 140 -21.57 -7.22 -3.34
N ARG A 141 -21.64 -8.40 -3.97
CA ARG A 141 -22.21 -9.60 -3.35
C ARG A 141 -21.38 -10.18 -2.20
N THR A 142 -20.06 -9.99 -2.20
CA THR A 142 -19.17 -10.52 -1.15
C THR A 142 -19.01 -9.58 0.04
N PHE A 143 -19.08 -8.27 -0.19
CA PHE A 143 -18.79 -7.26 0.82
C PHE A 143 -19.99 -6.41 1.19
N VAL A 144 -21.01 -6.23 0.34
CA VAL A 144 -22.11 -5.27 0.57
C VAL A 144 -23.44 -5.95 0.88
N ASN A 145 -23.77 -7.05 0.19
CA ASN A 145 -25.01 -7.80 0.41
C ASN A 145 -24.72 -9.11 1.15
N LEU A 146 -24.63 -9.04 2.49
CA LEU A 146 -24.76 -10.19 3.38
C LEU A 146 -26.04 -10.06 4.18
#